data_AF-A0A9N9J098-F1
#
_entry.id   AF-A0A9N9J098-F1
#
_cell.length_a   1.000
_cell.length_b   1.000
_cell.length_c   1.000
_cell.angle_alpha   90.00
_cell.angle_beta   90.00
_cell.angle_gamma   90.00
#
_symmetry.space_group_name_H-M   'P 1'
#
loop_
_entity.id
_entity.type
_entity.pdbx_description
1 polymer ?
#
loop_
_entity_poly.entity_id
_entity_poly.type
_entity_poly.pdbx_seq_one_letter_code
_entity_poly.pdbx_strand_id
1 'polypeptide(L)'
;QLKTVTRYMISAKARSLAGKQEYYTLYPDIYKYQFSYKWVDRFIFRHSLVHYRYTTTIQKLPENYAELQQKFLSFVLYWRTKYNYPLNLIDNMDETPMAFNLPSQTTVEKRGAQTISILTTGHEFTNFTITLACLADGTKLPLFIIFKLVNVPREQFPNSIYIHANPSS
;
A
#
# COMPACT_ATOMS: atom_id res chain seq x y z
N GLN A 1 -15.95 13.12 3.62
CA GLN A 1 -14.67 12.88 4.32
C GLN A 1 -14.83 11.60 5.15
N LEU A 2 -14.03 10.55 4.88
CA LEU A 2 -13.95 9.40 5.79
C LEU A 2 -13.19 9.86 7.04
N LYS A 3 -13.90 9.96 8.17
CA LYS A 3 -13.27 10.34 9.45
C LYS A 3 -12.67 9.08 10.07
N THR A 4 -11.35 8.95 9.99
CA THR A 4 -10.61 7.90 10.74
C THR A 4 -10.85 8.11 12.24
N VAL A 5 -11.25 7.05 12.94
CA VAL A 5 -11.44 7.07 14.41
C VAL A 5 -10.29 6.28 15.05
N THR A 6 -9.45 6.96 15.81
CA THR A 6 -8.32 6.32 16.51
C THR A 6 -8.67 5.98 17.96
N ARG A 7 -7.87 5.09 18.58
CA ARG A 7 -8.00 4.79 20.03
C ARG A 7 -7.92 6.06 20.88
N TYR A 8 -7.06 7.00 20.49
CA TYR A 8 -6.94 8.30 21.14
C TYR A 8 -8.25 9.09 21.03
N MET A 9 -8.85 9.18 19.84
CA MET A 9 -10.11 9.90 19.63
C MET A 9 -11.26 9.33 20.46
N ILE A 10 -11.35 8.00 20.60
CA ILE A 10 -12.33 7.35 21.47
C ILE A 10 -12.11 7.76 22.93
N SER A 11 -10.87 7.68 23.43
CA SER A 11 -10.54 8.08 24.80
C SER A 11 -10.79 9.57 25.06
N ALA A 12 -10.45 10.44 24.11
CA ALA A 12 -10.65 11.88 24.21
C ALA A 12 -12.13 12.24 24.20
N LYS A 13 -12.93 11.57 23.35
CA LYS A 13 -14.39 11.75 23.33
C LYS A 13 -15.04 11.28 24.63
N ALA A 14 -14.60 10.14 25.17
CA ALA A 14 -15.09 9.62 26.44
C ALA A 14 -14.80 10.58 27.61
N ARG A 15 -13.58 11.15 27.68
CA ARG A 15 -13.23 12.19 28.67
C ARG A 15 -14.09 13.44 28.52
N SER A 16 -14.30 13.91 27.29
CA SER A 16 -15.15 15.07 27.01
C SER A 16 -16.60 14.84 27.43
N LEU A 17 -17.15 13.63 27.23
CA LEU A 17 -18.50 13.27 27.67
C LEU A 17 -18.60 13.12 29.20
N ALA A 18 -17.58 12.55 29.83
CA ALA A 18 -17.50 12.43 31.29
C ALA A 18 -17.53 13.80 32.00
N GLY A 19 -17.13 14.87 31.31
CA GLY A 19 -17.21 16.24 31.82
C GLY A 19 -18.60 16.89 31.75
N LYS A 20 -19.62 16.23 31.17
CA LYS A 20 -20.97 16.80 31.02
C LYS A 20 -21.86 16.47 32.22
N GLN A 21 -22.65 17.43 32.67
CA GLN A 21 -23.53 17.31 33.84
C GLN A 21 -24.46 16.09 33.79
N GLU A 22 -25.00 15.77 32.61
CA GLU A 22 -25.84 14.59 32.37
C GLU A 22 -25.15 13.28 32.81
N TYR A 23 -23.87 13.12 32.46
CA TYR A 23 -23.11 11.92 32.78
C TYR A 23 -22.62 11.89 34.23
N TYR A 24 -22.40 13.05 34.86
CA TYR A 24 -22.12 13.14 36.29
C TYR A 24 -23.31 12.67 37.13
N THR A 25 -24.52 13.04 36.74
CA THR A 25 -25.74 12.62 37.46
C THR A 25 -25.98 11.12 37.35
N LEU A 26 -25.69 10.52 36.19
CA LEU A 26 -25.86 9.08 35.95
C LEU A 26 -24.70 8.24 36.50
N TYR A 27 -23.48 8.78 36.52
CA TYR A 27 -22.27 8.08 36.94
C TYR A 27 -21.40 8.99 37.83
N PRO A 28 -21.68 9.06 39.14
CA PRO A 28 -21.03 10.00 40.05
C PRO A 28 -19.50 9.88 40.10
N ASP A 29 -18.94 8.68 39.91
CA ASP A 29 -17.49 8.45 39.94
C ASP A 29 -16.79 8.58 38.58
N ILE A 30 -17.50 9.00 37.53
CA ILE A 30 -16.96 9.00 36.17
C ILE A 30 -15.74 9.92 35.99
N TYR A 31 -15.62 10.98 36.81
CA TYR A 31 -14.49 11.91 36.80
C TYR A 31 -13.17 11.29 37.27
N LYS A 32 -13.23 10.21 38.06
CA LYS A 32 -12.04 9.49 38.52
C LYS A 32 -11.48 8.56 37.43
N TYR A 33 -12.23 8.36 36.35
CA TYR A 33 -11.90 7.37 35.34
C TYR A 33 -10.92 7.94 34.28
N GLN A 34 -9.79 7.26 34.08
CA GLN A 34 -8.73 7.76 33.20
C GLN A 34 -8.92 7.42 31.71
N PHE A 35 -9.93 6.59 31.37
CA PHE A 35 -10.23 6.11 30.01
C PHE A 35 -8.97 5.63 29.28
N SER A 36 -8.23 4.71 29.92
CA SER A 36 -6.95 4.20 29.41
C SER A 36 -7.09 3.39 28.12
N TYR A 37 -5.98 3.10 27.44
CA TYR A 37 -5.98 2.24 26.25
C TYR A 37 -6.61 0.86 26.51
N LYS A 38 -6.40 0.29 27.70
CA LYS A 38 -7.05 -0.97 28.11
C LYS A 38 -8.57 -0.84 28.22
N TRP A 39 -9.08 0.33 28.60
CA TRP A 39 -10.52 0.59 28.59
C TRP A 39 -11.05 0.71 27.16
N VAL A 40 -10.32 1.39 26.27
CA VAL A 40 -10.68 1.50 24.85
C VAL A 40 -10.71 0.14 24.18
N ASP A 41 -9.73 -0.73 24.44
CA ASP A 41 -9.71 -2.09 23.88
C ASP A 41 -10.91 -2.93 24.38
N ARG A 42 -11.25 -2.83 25.67
CA ARG A 42 -12.45 -3.47 26.21
C ARG A 42 -13.74 -2.89 25.66
N PHE A 43 -13.79 -1.58 25.43
CA PHE A 43 -14.93 -0.92 24.78
C PHE A 43 -15.13 -1.43 23.36
N ILE A 44 -14.05 -1.49 22.57
CA ILE A 44 -14.04 -2.03 21.21
C ILE A 44 -14.55 -3.48 21.22
N PHE A 45 -14.02 -4.31 22.11
CA PHE A 45 -14.45 -5.71 22.27
C PHE A 45 -15.94 -5.85 22.63
N ARG A 46 -16.43 -5.10 23.63
CA ARG A 46 -17.84 -5.15 24.06
C ARG A 46 -18.81 -4.75 22.95
N HIS A 47 -18.39 -3.85 22.07
CA HIS A 47 -19.21 -3.37 20.95
C HIS A 47 -18.95 -4.12 19.64
N SER A 48 -18.24 -5.26 19.68
CA SER A 48 -17.90 -6.06 18.49
C SER A 48 -17.19 -5.24 17.40
N LEU A 49 -16.41 -4.25 17.81
CA LEU A 49 -15.56 -3.46 16.93
C LEU A 49 -14.20 -4.14 16.80
N VAL A 50 -13.50 -3.90 15.69
CA VAL A 50 -12.20 -4.54 15.41
C VAL A 50 -11.17 -3.48 15.03
N HIS A 51 -9.92 -3.68 15.44
CA HIS A 51 -8.81 -2.84 14.99
C HIS A 51 -8.50 -3.16 13.53
N TYR A 52 -8.90 -2.29 12.61
CA TYR A 52 -8.45 -2.37 11.22
C TYR A 52 -7.10 -1.65 11.05
N ARG A 53 -6.11 -2.34 10.51
CA ARG A 53 -4.98 -1.68 9.83
C ARG A 53 -5.51 -1.22 8.48
N TYR A 54 -5.25 0.04 8.11
CA TYR A 54 -5.49 0.49 6.74
C TYR A 54 -4.66 -0.40 5.81
N THR A 55 -5.32 -1.14 4.93
CA THR A 55 -4.64 -1.93 3.90
C THR A 55 -4.43 -1.12 2.62
N THR A 56 -5.24 -0.08 2.41
CA THR A 56 -5.20 0.70 1.17
C THR A 56 -5.86 2.06 1.38
N THR A 57 -5.09 3.14 1.23
CA THR A 57 -5.65 4.49 1.04
C THR A 57 -6.21 4.54 -0.37
N ILE A 58 -7.47 4.13 -0.54
CA ILE A 58 -8.15 4.29 -1.83
C ILE A 58 -8.44 5.78 -1.98
N GLN A 59 -7.89 6.40 -3.03
CA GLN A 59 -8.29 7.76 -3.39
C GLN A 59 -9.79 7.73 -3.71
N LYS A 60 -10.57 8.64 -3.13
CA LYS A 60 -11.99 8.76 -3.47
C LYS A 60 -12.07 9.02 -4.98
N LEU A 61 -12.77 8.16 -5.71
CA LEU A 61 -12.99 8.36 -7.12
C LEU A 61 -13.70 9.71 -7.34
N PRO A 62 -13.28 10.50 -8.34
CA PRO A 62 -14.00 11.70 -8.72
C PRO A 62 -15.48 11.40 -9.02
N GLU A 63 -16.37 12.36 -8.77
CA GLU A 63 -17.81 12.18 -9.03
C GLU A 63 -18.10 11.91 -10.51
N ASN A 64 -17.26 12.43 -11.40
CA ASN A 64 -17.32 12.22 -12.84
C ASN A 64 -16.46 11.03 -13.34
N TYR A 65 -15.99 10.14 -12.47
CA TYR A 65 -15.12 9.02 -12.85
C TYR A 65 -15.73 8.14 -13.96
N ALA A 66 -17.00 7.77 -13.83
CA ALA A 66 -17.67 6.92 -14.82
C ALA A 66 -17.76 7.60 -16.20
N GLU A 67 -18.02 8.90 -16.23
CA GLU A 67 -18.08 9.68 -17.48
C GLU A 67 -16.70 9.79 -18.12
N LEU A 68 -15.65 10.09 -17.32
CA LEU A 68 -14.27 10.15 -17.80
C LEU A 68 -13.79 8.80 -18.34
N GLN A 69 -14.10 7.71 -17.62
CA GLN A 69 -13.80 6.35 -18.04
C GLN A 69 -14.48 6.04 -19.38
N GLN A 70 -15.77 6.34 -19.51
CA GLN A 70 -16.50 6.10 -20.75
C GLN A 70 -15.95 6.92 -21.93
N LYS A 71 -15.63 8.21 -21.71
CA LYS A 71 -15.00 9.06 -22.71
C LYS A 71 -13.65 8.49 -23.17
N PHE A 72 -12.81 8.07 -22.23
CA PHE A 72 -11.50 7.48 -22.53
C PHE A 72 -11.65 6.18 -23.32
N LEU A 73 -12.51 5.26 -22.87
CA LEU A 73 -12.75 3.99 -23.57
C LEU A 73 -13.28 4.22 -24.99
N SER A 74 -14.21 5.18 -25.15
CA SER A 74 -14.78 5.52 -26.46
C SER A 74 -13.72 6.12 -27.39
N PHE A 75 -12.84 6.97 -26.86
CA PHE A 75 -11.70 7.53 -27.59
C PHE A 75 -10.75 6.42 -28.07
N VAL A 76 -10.30 5.53 -27.18
CA VAL A 76 -9.38 4.43 -27.53
C VAL A 76 -10.03 3.50 -28.58
N LEU A 77 -11.30 3.13 -28.39
CA LEU A 77 -12.03 2.29 -29.33
C LEU A 77 -12.17 2.94 -30.71
N TYR A 78 -12.48 4.24 -30.78
CA TYR A 78 -12.59 4.98 -32.04
C TYR A 78 -11.27 4.95 -32.83
N TRP A 79 -10.14 5.22 -32.19
CA TRP A 79 -8.84 5.20 -32.88
C TRP A 79 -8.45 3.79 -33.30
N ARG A 80 -8.73 2.79 -32.45
CA ARG A 80 -8.48 1.38 -32.78
C ARG A 80 -9.27 0.94 -34.02
N THR A 81 -10.55 1.27 -34.11
CA THR A 81 -11.39 0.87 -35.25
C THR A 81 -11.05 1.66 -36.51
N LYS A 82 -10.81 2.98 -36.39
CA LYS A 82 -10.52 3.86 -37.54
C LYS A 82 -9.24 3.46 -38.29
N TYR A 83 -8.19 3.08 -37.56
CA TYR A 83 -6.90 2.74 -38.15
C TYR A 83 -6.65 1.22 -38.22
N ASN A 84 -7.58 0.42 -37.69
CA ASN A 84 -7.49 -1.03 -37.62
C ASN A 84 -6.11 -1.51 -37.12
N TYR A 85 -5.64 -0.93 -36.02
CA TYR A 85 -4.32 -1.26 -35.47
C TYR A 85 -4.23 -2.77 -35.19
N PRO A 86 -3.19 -3.45 -35.70
CA PRO A 86 -3.01 -4.86 -35.43
C PRO A 86 -2.66 -5.07 -33.95
N LEU A 87 -3.06 -6.20 -33.38
CA LEU A 87 -2.92 -6.47 -31.94
C LEU A 87 -1.47 -6.49 -31.47
N ASN A 88 -0.53 -6.82 -32.34
CA ASN A 88 0.91 -6.82 -32.07
C ASN A 88 1.54 -5.41 -32.04
N LEU A 89 0.76 -4.35 -32.28
CA LEU A 89 1.19 -2.95 -32.16
C LEU A 89 0.45 -2.21 -31.03
N ILE A 90 -0.35 -2.91 -30.24
CA ILE A 90 -1.02 -2.37 -29.06
C ILE A 90 -0.37 -3.01 -27.85
N ASP A 91 0.39 -2.24 -27.08
CA ASP A 91 1.02 -2.69 -25.86
C ASP A 91 0.36 -2.08 -24.61
N ASN A 92 0.44 -2.83 -23.52
CA ASN A 92 0.19 -2.32 -22.18
C ASN A 92 1.47 -2.48 -21.37
N MET A 93 1.88 -1.41 -20.70
CA MET A 93 3.13 -1.33 -19.95
C MET A 93 2.85 -0.79 -18.56
N ASP A 94 3.43 -1.41 -17.53
CA ASP A 94 3.29 -0.96 -16.15
C ASP A 94 4.60 -1.10 -15.37
N GLU A 95 4.83 -0.14 -14.47
CA GLU A 95 6.02 -0.07 -13.61
C GLU A 95 5.71 -0.63 -12.22
N THR A 96 6.38 -1.72 -11.86
CA THR A 96 6.26 -2.35 -10.55
C THR A 96 7.56 -2.19 -9.77
N PRO A 97 7.55 -1.59 -8.57
CA PRO A 97 8.72 -1.57 -7.70
C PRO A 97 8.98 -2.98 -7.14
N MET A 98 10.21 -3.45 -7.27
CA MET A 98 10.73 -4.70 -6.71
C MET A 98 11.81 -4.43 -5.69
N ALA A 99 11.77 -5.14 -4.57
CA ALA A 99 12.79 -5.04 -3.53
C ALA A 99 14.03 -5.85 -3.90
N PHE A 100 15.21 -5.31 -3.62
CA PHE A 100 16.48 -6.06 -3.76
C PHE A 100 16.59 -7.22 -2.77
N ASN A 101 16.02 -7.06 -1.58
CA ASN A 101 16.00 -8.08 -0.57
C ASN A 101 14.57 -8.32 -0.10
N LEU A 102 14.15 -9.58 -0.05
CA LEU A 102 12.87 -10.02 0.49
C LEU A 102 13.14 -10.86 1.74
N PRO A 103 13.48 -10.22 2.88
CA PRO A 103 13.78 -10.97 4.09
C PRO A 103 12.54 -11.78 4.50
N SER A 104 12.76 -13.06 4.82
CA SER A 104 11.70 -13.91 5.35
C SER A 104 11.17 -13.33 6.67
N GLN A 105 9.84 -13.30 6.81
CA GLN A 105 9.19 -12.95 8.09
C GLN A 105 9.26 -14.10 9.10
N THR A 106 9.66 -15.30 8.65
CA THR A 106 9.82 -16.49 9.48
C THR A 106 11.30 -16.82 9.63
N THR A 107 11.70 -17.03 10.87
CA THR A 107 13.05 -17.42 11.29
C THR A 107 12.95 -18.69 12.12
N VAL A 108 13.96 -19.57 11.99
CA VAL A 108 14.07 -20.78 12.82
C VAL A 108 15.05 -20.46 13.92
N GLU A 109 14.56 -20.44 15.16
CA GLU A 109 15.38 -20.16 16.34
C GLU A 109 15.07 -21.13 17.50
N LYS A 110 15.99 -21.19 18.47
CA LYS A 110 15.77 -22.02 19.67
C LYS A 110 14.53 -21.55 20.44
N ARG A 111 13.71 -22.51 20.86
CA ARG A 111 12.52 -22.28 21.70
C ARG A 111 12.93 -21.53 22.98
N GLY A 112 12.41 -20.32 23.17
CA GLY A 112 12.70 -19.47 24.33
C GLY A 112 13.74 -18.36 24.10
N ALA A 113 14.22 -18.17 22.87
CA ALA A 113 15.05 -17.01 22.53
C ALA A 113 14.30 -15.69 22.79
N GLN A 114 14.88 -14.80 23.60
CA GLN A 114 14.30 -13.49 23.91
C GLN A 114 14.46 -12.48 22.77
N THR A 115 15.49 -12.66 21.94
CA THR A 115 15.81 -11.79 20.82
C THR A 115 16.14 -12.63 19.61
N ILE A 116 15.51 -12.32 18.48
CA ILE A 116 15.78 -12.93 17.18
C ILE A 116 16.43 -11.85 16.32
N SER A 117 17.70 -12.02 15.97
CA SER A 117 18.40 -11.13 15.05
C SER A 117 18.31 -11.68 13.62
N ILE A 118 17.69 -10.93 12.72
CA ILE A 118 17.72 -11.23 11.29
C ILE A 118 18.97 -10.55 10.72
N LEU A 119 19.90 -11.34 10.17
CA LEU A 119 21.00 -10.79 9.37
C LEU A 119 20.42 -10.23 8.07
N THR A 120 20.36 -8.90 7.97
CA THR A 120 19.99 -8.23 6.73
C THR A 120 21.24 -7.75 6.00
N THR A 121 21.13 -7.55 4.69
CA THR A 121 22.23 -7.06 3.84
C THR A 121 22.42 -5.54 3.92
N GLY A 122 21.70 -4.84 4.81
CA GLY A 122 21.67 -3.37 4.88
C GLY A 122 20.95 -2.69 3.71
N HIS A 123 20.38 -3.49 2.80
CA HIS A 123 19.66 -3.03 1.60
C HIS A 123 18.16 -3.32 1.65
N GLU A 124 17.58 -3.62 2.81
CA GLU A 124 16.16 -3.98 2.97
C GLU A 124 15.16 -2.94 2.46
N PHE A 125 15.56 -1.67 2.31
CA PHE A 125 14.72 -0.59 1.78
C PHE A 125 15.06 -0.20 0.34
N THR A 126 16.03 -0.88 -0.27
CA THR A 126 16.44 -0.59 -1.65
C THR A 126 15.49 -1.32 -2.59
N ASN A 127 14.86 -0.56 -3.48
CA ASN A 127 14.01 -1.09 -4.53
C ASN A 127 14.57 -0.67 -5.90
N PHE A 128 14.34 -1.52 -6.90
CA PHE A 128 14.46 -1.19 -8.31
C PHE A 128 13.08 -1.22 -8.96
N THR A 129 12.93 -0.60 -10.12
CA THR A 129 11.67 -0.66 -10.85
C THR A 129 11.80 -1.68 -11.98
N ILE A 130 10.84 -2.60 -12.07
CA ILE A 130 10.67 -3.45 -13.24
C ILE A 130 9.51 -2.90 -14.04
N THR A 131 9.72 -2.70 -15.33
CA THR A 131 8.65 -2.41 -16.26
C THR A 131 8.31 -3.67 -17.05
N LEU A 132 7.04 -4.07 -16.94
CA LEU A 132 6.46 -5.21 -17.62
C LEU A 132 5.62 -4.69 -18.77
N ALA A 133 5.79 -5.26 -19.95
CA ALA A 133 4.95 -4.94 -21.10
C ALA A 133 4.44 -6.19 -21.80
N CYS A 134 3.19 -6.15 -22.25
CA CYS A 134 2.58 -7.18 -23.06
C CYS A 134 1.78 -6.57 -24.21
N LEU A 135 1.80 -7.26 -25.35
CA LEU A 135 1.01 -6.92 -26.52
C LEU A 135 -0.42 -7.45 -26.37
N ALA A 136 -1.37 -6.85 -27.09
CA ALA A 136 -2.77 -7.25 -27.07
C ALA A 136 -3.03 -8.64 -27.69
N ASP A 137 -2.06 -9.19 -28.42
CA ASP A 137 -2.08 -10.58 -28.92
C ASP A 137 -1.60 -11.61 -27.88
N GLY A 138 -1.16 -11.15 -26.69
CA GLY A 138 -0.65 -11.99 -25.60
C GLY A 138 0.87 -12.15 -25.59
N THR A 139 1.59 -11.60 -26.57
CA THR A 139 3.06 -11.63 -26.60
C THR A 139 3.61 -10.82 -25.43
N LYS A 140 4.52 -11.42 -24.66
CA LYS A 140 5.24 -10.74 -23.58
C LYS A 140 6.49 -10.08 -24.14
N LEU A 141 6.66 -8.78 -23.89
CA LEU A 141 7.87 -8.09 -24.27
C LEU A 141 8.99 -8.36 -23.24
N PRO A 142 10.26 -8.22 -23.63
CA PRO A 142 11.39 -8.34 -22.71
C PRO A 142 11.24 -7.42 -21.50
N LEU A 143 11.78 -7.87 -20.36
CA LEU A 143 11.73 -7.10 -19.12
C LEU A 143 12.61 -5.86 -19.24
N PHE A 144 12.15 -4.72 -18.73
CA PHE A 144 12.95 -3.52 -18.59
C PHE A 144 13.18 -3.22 -17.11
N ILE A 145 14.43 -3.10 -16.69
CA ILE A 145 14.79 -2.84 -15.29
C ILE A 145 15.40 -1.45 -15.19
N ILE A 146 14.85 -0.63 -14.31
CA ILE A 146 15.37 0.69 -13.98
C ILE A 146 15.99 0.63 -12.59
N PHE A 147 17.32 0.75 -12.54
CA PHE A 147 18.04 0.93 -11.29
C PHE A 147 18.12 2.41 -10.94
N LYS A 148 17.78 2.74 -9.68
CA LYS A 148 18.01 4.08 -9.12
C LYS A 148 19.48 4.36 -8.77
N LEU A 149 20.35 3.36 -8.95
CA LEU A 149 21.76 3.43 -8.63
C LEU A 149 22.54 4.04 -9.80
N VAL A 150 23.56 4.83 -9.47
CA VAL A 150 24.50 5.39 -10.46
C VAL A 150 25.34 4.29 -11.13
N ASN A 151 25.59 3.20 -10.40
CA ASN A 151 26.28 2.02 -10.93
C ASN A 151 25.32 0.85 -10.99
N VAL A 152 25.09 0.32 -12.21
CA VAL A 152 24.41 -0.96 -12.41
C VAL A 152 25.26 -2.07 -11.78
N PRO A 153 24.65 -3.03 -11.05
CA PRO A 153 25.37 -4.21 -10.56
C PRO A 153 26.12 -4.91 -11.69
N ARG A 154 27.39 -5.28 -11.45
CA ARG A 154 28.23 -5.98 -12.44
C ARG A 154 27.91 -7.47 -12.46
N GLU A 155 26.69 -7.80 -12.84
CA GLU A 155 26.19 -9.17 -12.98
C GLU A 155 25.91 -9.50 -14.44
N GLN A 156 25.89 -10.80 -14.75
CA GLN A 156 25.43 -11.27 -16.06
C GLN A 156 23.91 -11.39 -16.03
N PHE A 157 23.24 -10.50 -16.77
CA PHE A 157 21.80 -10.55 -16.92
C PHE A 157 21.40 -11.41 -18.12
N PRO A 158 20.26 -12.12 -18.07
CA PRO A 158 19.71 -12.80 -19.23
C PRO A 158 19.52 -11.84 -20.42
N ASN A 159 19.75 -12.32 -21.65
CA ASN A 159 19.61 -11.52 -22.87
C ASN A 159 18.21 -10.91 -23.08
N SER A 160 17.20 -11.44 -22.41
CA SER A 160 15.81 -10.96 -22.45
C SER A 160 15.52 -9.84 -21.45
N ILE A 161 16.55 -9.24 -20.85
CA ILE A 161 16.43 -8.15 -19.88
C ILE A 161 17.19 -6.93 -20.39
N TYR A 162 16.48 -5.83 -20.51
CA TYR A 162 17.04 -4.52 -20.77
C TYR A 162 17.21 -3.78 -19.46
N ILE A 163 18.35 -3.11 -19.30
CA ILE A 163 18.68 -2.41 -18.06
C ILE A 163 18.97 -0.96 -18.36
N HIS A 164 18.37 -0.09 -17.56
CA HIS A 164 18.63 1.33 -17.53
C HIS A 164 19.07 1.75 -16.13
N ALA A 165 20.07 2.61 -16.08
CA ALA A 165 20.45 3.33 -14.87
C ALA A 165 20.50 4.82 -15.20
N ASN A 166 20.05 5.62 -14.25
CA ASN A 166 20.13 7.06 -14.39
C ASN A 166 21.60 7.49 -14.47
N PRO A 167 21.94 8.42 -15.39
CA PRO A 167 23.28 8.97 -15.45
C PRO A 167 23.64 9.64 -14.11
N SER A 168 24.93 9.57 -13.74
CA SER A 168 25.49 10.30 -12.61
C SER A 168 25.17 11.80 -12.77
N SER A 169 24.54 12.40 -11.76
CA SER A 169 24.39 13.86 -11.66
C SER A 169 25.72 14.52 -11.38
#